data_AF-A0A9Q3D5U2-F1
#
_entry.id   AF-A0A9Q3D5U2-F1
#
_cell.length_a   1.000
_cell.length_b   1.000
_cell.length_c   1.000
_cell.angle_alpha   90.00
_cell.angle_beta   90.00
_cell.angle_gamma   90.00
#
_symmetry.space_group_name_H-M   'P 1'
#
loop_
_entity.id
_entity.type
_entity.pdbx_description
1 polymer ?
#
loop_
_entity_poly.entity_id
_entity_poly.type
_entity_poly.pdbx_seq_one_letter_code
_entity_poly.pdbx_strand_id
1 'polypeptide(L)' 'METALFFWNNIISTCGVPRIIISDRDPKFTSQFWTNLYDMLGTKLAFYTAYHPQTDGLAERMIQKLKDIIRRYLHW' A
#
# COMPACT_ATOMS: atom_id res chain seq x y z
N MET A 1 16.15 -2.54 6.96
CA MET A 1 16.24 -3.89 6.37
C MET A 1 15.13 -4.80 6.90
N GLU A 2 14.89 -4.80 8.21
CA GLU A 2 13.86 -5.62 8.87
C GLU A 2 12.44 -5.42 8.31
N THR A 3 12.01 -4.17 8.11
CA THR A 3 10.68 -3.86 7.52
C THR A 3 10.53 -4.38 6.08
N ALA A 4 11.60 -4.35 5.29
CA ALA A 4 11.57 -4.84 3.91
C ALA A 4 11.46 -6.38 3.86
N LEU A 5 12.20 -7.07 4.73
CA LEU A 5 12.10 -8.53 4.89
C LEU A 5 10.71 -8.94 5.38
N PHE A 6 10.17 -8.21 6.35
CA PHE A 6 8.81 -8.45 6.84
C PHE A 6 7.78 -8.28 5.72
N PHE A 7 7.86 -7.20 4.94
CA PHE A 7 6.95 -6.96 3.82
C PHE A 7 7.06 -8.06 2.75
N TRP A 8 8.28 -8.47 2.39
CA TRP A 8 8.51 -9.54 1.43
C TRP A 8 7.92 -10.87 1.91
N ASN A 9 8.22 -11.26 3.14
CA ASN A 9 7.87 -12.57 3.68
C ASN A 9 6.39 -12.72 4.06
N ASN A 10 5.66 -11.63 4.26
CA ASN A 10 4.26 -11.68 4.68
C ASN A 10 3.29 -11.25 3.58
N ILE A 11 3.67 -10.29 2.74
CA ILE A 11 2.79 -9.74 1.70
C ILE A 11 3.14 -10.33 0.34
N ILE A 12 4.39 -10.19 -0.10
CA ILE A 12 4.78 -10.59 -1.47
C ILE A 12 4.77 -12.12 -1.63
N SER A 13 5.26 -12.86 -0.64
CA SER A 13 5.23 -14.34 -0.65
C SER A 13 3.80 -14.91 -0.68
N THR A 14 2.87 -14.27 0.03
CA THR A 14 1.49 -14.75 0.21
C THR A 14 0.57 -14.33 -0.94
N CYS A 15 0.71 -13.09 -1.41
CA CYS A 15 -0.19 -12.48 -2.38
C CYS A 15 0.43 -12.32 -3.78
N GLY A 16 1.74 -12.57 -3.91
CA GLY A 16 2.51 -12.23 -5.10
C GLY A 16 2.88 -10.74 -5.17
N VAL A 17 3.62 -10.39 -6.22
CA VAL A 17 3.94 -8.99 -6.50
C VAL A 17 2.69 -8.28 -7.05
N PRO A 18 2.27 -7.15 -6.44
CA PRO A 18 1.09 -6.43 -6.90
C PRO A 18 1.31 -5.85 -8.29
N ARG A 19 0.30 -5.96 -9.16
CA ARG A 19 0.34 -5.35 -10.50
C ARG A 19 0.19 -3.84 -10.47
N ILE A 20 -0.57 -3.32 -9.50
CA ILE A 20 -0.83 -1.88 -9.32
C ILE A 20 -0.78 -1.57 -7.83
N ILE A 21 -0.06 -0.52 -7.44
CA ILE A 21 -0.13 0.07 -6.11
C ILE A 21 -0.73 1.47 -6.27
N ILE A 22 -1.82 1.72 -5.56
CA ILE A 22 -2.43 3.04 -5.45
C ILE A 22 -1.93 3.65 -4.13
N SER A 23 -1.22 4.77 -4.22
CA SER A 23 -0.64 5.46 -3.05
C SER A 23 -0.84 6.97 -3.15
N ASP A 24 -0.71 7.67 -2.03
CA ASP A 24 -0.54 9.12 -2.01
C ASP A 24 0.80 9.52 -2.65
N ARG A 25 1.00 10.83 -2.74
CA ARG A 25 2.25 11.43 -3.22
C ARG A 25 3.34 11.48 -2.14
N ASP A 26 3.36 10.55 -1.19
CA ASP A 26 4.48 10.46 -0.25
C ASP A 26 5.81 10.33 -1.04
N PRO A 27 6.87 11.06 -0.65
CA PRO A 27 8.19 10.97 -1.27
C PRO A 27 8.73 9.55 -1.42
N LYS A 28 8.32 8.61 -0.56
CA LYS A 28 8.68 7.19 -0.67
C LYS A 28 8.09 6.49 -1.88
N PHE A 29 7.03 6.99 -2.49
CA PHE A 29 6.49 6.39 -3.71
C PHE A 29 6.80 7.25 -4.94
N THR A 30 7.02 8.56 -4.74
CA THR A 30 7.34 9.49 -5.83
C THR A 30 8.83 9.65 -6.09
N SER A 31 9.72 9.17 -5.23
CA SER A 31 11.16 9.24 -5.50
C SER A 31 11.57 8.27 -6.60
N GLN A 32 12.57 8.69 -7.39
CA GLN A 32 13.07 7.94 -8.53
C GLN A 32 13.54 6.53 -8.18
N PHE A 33 14.14 6.35 -6.99
CA PHE A 33 14.55 5.04 -6.52
C PHE A 33 13.36 4.08 -6.43
N TRP A 34 12.28 4.49 -5.76
CA TRP A 34 11.13 3.63 -5.54
C TRP A 34 10.32 3.44 -6.82
N THR A 35 10.15 4.48 -7.63
CA THR A 35 9.47 4.36 -8.91
C THR A 35 10.17 3.35 -9.83
N ASN A 36 11.51 3.40 -9.92
CA ASN A 36 12.28 2.45 -10.73
C ASN A 36 12.24 1.03 -10.16
N LEU A 37 12.30 0.88 -8.83
CA LEU A 37 12.21 -0.43 -8.18
C LEU A 37 10.89 -1.13 -8.50
N TYR A 38 9.77 -0.41 -8.37
CA TYR A 38 8.46 -0.99 -8.66
C TYR A 38 8.25 -1.26 -10.15
N ASP A 39 8.81 -0.43 -11.03
CA ASP A 39 8.81 -0.70 -12.48
C ASP A 39 9.54 -2.01 -12.82
N MET A 40 10.72 -2.24 -12.22
CA MET A 40 11.46 -3.50 -12.36
C MET A 40 10.69 -4.71 -11.82
N LEU A 41 9.89 -4.52 -10.77
CA LEU A 41 9.02 -5.56 -10.21
C LEU A 41 7.75 -5.79 -11.06
N GLY A 42 7.51 -5.00 -12.10
CA GLY A 42 6.29 -5.05 -12.91
C GLY A 42 5.06 -4.45 -12.21
N THR A 43 5.29 -3.63 -11.18
CA THR A 43 4.26 -2.95 -10.40
C THR A 43 4.07 -1.53 -10.91
N LYS A 44 2.86 -1.20 -11.37
CA LYS A 44 2.51 0.17 -11.74
C LYS A 44 2.15 0.99 -10.49
N LEU A 45 2.86 2.09 -10.26
CA LEU A 45 2.46 3.09 -9.26
C LEU A 45 1.40 4.02 -9.84
N ALA A 46 0.28 4.18 -9.12
CA ALA A 46 -0.77 5.13 -9.42
C ALA A 46 -0.94 6.07 -8.21
N PHE A 47 -0.94 7.38 -8.48
CA PHE A 47 -1.03 8.39 -7.43
C PHE A 47 -2.40 9.06 -7.44
N TYR A 48 -3.11 9.05 -6.32
CA TYR A 48 -4.30 9.89 -6.18
C TYR A 48 -3.89 11.35 -5.95
N THR A 49 -4.65 12.29 -6.53
CA THR A 49 -4.63 13.68 -6.05
C THR A 49 -5.38 13.72 -4.73
N ALA A 50 -5.01 14.62 -3.83
CA ALA A 50 -5.51 14.74 -2.45
C ALA A 50 -7.04 14.96 -2.28
N TYR A 51 -7.85 14.71 -3.30
CA TYR A 51 -9.30 14.69 -3.28
C TYR A 51 -9.81 13.74 -4.38
N HIS A 52 -9.97 12.45 -4.07
CA HIS A 52 -10.71 11.50 -4.93
C HIS A 52 -11.76 10.70 -4.12
N PRO A 53 -12.90 11.31 -3.77
CA PRO A 53 -13.96 10.68 -2.97
C PRO A 53 -14.51 9.37 -3.57
N GLN A 54 -14.35 9.16 -4.88
CA GLN A 54 -14.86 7.98 -5.59
C GLN A 54 -13.88 6.80 -5.59
N THR A 55 -12.57 7.04 -5.52
CA THR A 55 -11.55 5.98 -5.61
C THR A 55 -10.94 5.65 -4.24
N ASP A 56 -10.67 6.66 -3.42
CA ASP A 56 -10.13 6.46 -2.07
C ASP A 56 -11.16 5.88 -1.12
N GLY A 57 -12.46 6.17 -1.31
CA GLY A 57 -13.49 5.73 -0.38
C GLY A 57 -13.53 4.21 -0.18
N LEU A 58 -13.18 3.39 -1.18
CA LEU A 58 -13.14 1.92 -1.00
C LEU A 58 -11.90 1.46 -0.23
N ALA A 59 -10.71 1.95 -0.59
CA ALA A 59 -9.47 1.62 0.10
C ALA A 59 -9.48 2.15 1.53
N GLU A 60 -9.93 3.39 1.74
CA GLU A 60 -10.12 4.00 3.06
C GLU A 60 -11.16 3.24 3.89
N ARG A 61 -12.32 2.86 3.30
CA ARG A 61 -13.30 2.01 4.01
C ARG A 61 -12.72 0.66 4.38
N MET A 62 -11.90 0.05 3.52
CA MET A 62 -11.26 -1.24 3.81
C MET A 62 -10.21 -1.10 4.92
N ILE A 63 -9.34 -0.08 4.84
CA ILE A 63 -8.36 0.24 5.89
C ILE A 63 -9.08 0.53 7.21
N GLN A 64 -10.17 1.29 7.19
CA GLN A 64 -10.93 1.61 8.39
C GLN A 64 -11.58 0.36 8.99
N LYS A 65 -12.21 -0.49 8.16
CA LYS A 65 -12.76 -1.78 8.62
C LYS A 65 -11.68 -2.66 9.25
N LEU A 66 -10.49 -2.73 8.64
CA LEU A 66 -9.36 -3.50 9.19
C LEU A 66 -8.89 -2.92 10.52
N LYS A 67 -8.76 -1.58 10.63
CA LYS A 67 -8.42 -0.90 11.90
C LYS A 67 -9.45 -1.19 13.00
N ASP A 68 -10.74 -1.15 12.67
CA ASP A 68 -11.81 -1.40 13.65
C ASP A 68 -11.84 -2.86 14.12
N ILE A 69 -11.58 -3.82 13.22
CA ILE A 69 -11.38 -5.22 13.60
C ILE A 69 -10.20 -5.34 14.56
N ILE A 70 -9.04 -4.77 14.21
CA ILE A 70 -7.83 -4.84 15.04
C ILE A 70 -8.06 -4.20 16.41
N ARG A 71 -8.71 -3.03 16.49
CA ARG A 71 -9.07 -2.38 17.78
C ARG A 71 -9.95 -3.26 18.64
N ARG A 72 -10.95 -3.90 18.04
CA ARG A 72 -11.89 -4.78 18.77
C ARG A 72 -11.22 -6.04 19.29
N TYR A 73 -10.23 -6.59 18.57
CA TYR A 73 -9.45 -7.75 19.01
C TYR A 73 -8.39 -7.40 20.05
N LEU A 74 -7.83 -6.19 20.02
CA LEU A 74 -6.76 -5.75 20.93
C LEU A 74 -7.27 -4.95 22.15
N HIS A 75 -8.58 -4.76 22.30
CA HIS A 75 -9.21 -3.99 23.39
C HIS A 75 -8.54 -2.62 23.63
N TRP A 76 -8.42 -1.80 22.58
CA TRP A 76 -8.04 -0.38 22.65
C TRP A 76 -9.21 0.51 22.23
#